data_AF-A0A3N7H4F6-F1
#
_entry.id   AF-A0A3N7H4F6-F1
#
_cell.length_a   1.000
_cell.length_b   1.000
_cell.length_c   1.000
_cell.angle_alpha   90.00
_cell.angle_beta   90.00
_cell.angle_gamma   90.00
#
_symmetry.space_group_name_H-M   'P 1'
#
loop_
_entity.id
_entity.type
_entity.pdbx_description
1 polymer ?
#
loop_
_entity_poly.entity_id
_entity_poly.type
_entity_poly.pdbx_seq_one_letter_code
_entity_poly.pdbx_strand_id
1 'polypeptide(L)'
;MVASLARVYGMEHLDTILDAVQDTFETALTHWRYHGPPEHPRAWLSRVARNKLINALKRTSRYSHVDEMEIQLQGVSATDPDPVLTDEESTDGQIQLLVACCH
;
A
#
# COMPACT_ATOMS: atom_id res chain seq x y z
N MET A 1 1.53 -4.31 -6.59
CA MET A 1 1.13 -3.91 -5.21
C MET A 1 2.23 -3.11 -4.52
N VAL A 2 3.38 -3.69 -4.10
CA VAL A 2 4.47 -2.90 -3.47
C VAL A 2 4.94 -1.77 -4.38
N ALA A 3 5.34 -2.08 -5.62
CA ALA A 3 5.72 -1.08 -6.62
C ALA A 3 4.61 -0.03 -6.86
N SER A 4 3.36 -0.47 -6.94
CA SER A 4 2.20 0.40 -7.13
C SER A 4 2.01 1.38 -5.95
N LEU A 5 2.14 0.91 -4.71
CA LEU A 5 2.07 1.74 -3.52
C LEU A 5 3.29 2.66 -3.41
N ALA A 6 4.49 2.17 -3.71
CA ALA A 6 5.72 2.98 -3.71
C ALA A 6 5.68 4.11 -4.75
N ARG A 7 5.09 3.86 -5.92
CA ARG A 7 4.88 4.90 -6.95
C ARG A 7 3.91 6.00 -6.48
N VAL A 8 2.89 5.65 -5.69
CA VAL A 8 1.86 6.59 -5.23
C VAL A 8 2.26 7.34 -3.96
N TYR A 9 2.89 6.64 -3.01
CA TYR A 9 3.20 7.14 -1.66
C TYR A 9 4.67 7.55 -1.49
N GLY A 10 5.53 7.26 -2.46
CA GLY A 10 6.95 7.57 -2.39
C GLY A 10 7.82 6.39 -1.92
N MET A 11 9.07 6.40 -2.37
CA MET A 11 10.07 5.37 -2.04
C MET A 11 10.62 5.54 -0.62
N GLU A 12 10.51 6.73 -0.03
CA GLU A 12 10.87 7.03 1.35
C GLU A 12 10.04 6.26 2.39
N HIS A 13 8.89 5.73 1.97
CA HIS A 13 7.99 4.94 2.82
C HIS A 13 8.08 3.44 2.54
N LEU A 14 9.11 2.98 1.83
CA LEU A 14 9.23 1.60 1.36
C LEU A 14 9.13 0.58 2.51
N ASP A 15 9.79 0.80 3.65
CA ASP A 15 9.67 -0.08 4.81
C ASP A 15 8.21 -0.19 5.30
N THR A 16 7.53 0.95 5.47
CA THR A 16 6.12 0.95 5.91
C THR A 16 5.19 0.32 4.87
N ILE A 17 5.51 0.46 3.58
CA ILE A 17 4.77 -0.19 2.49
C ILE A 17 4.94 -1.71 2.56
N LEU A 18 6.17 -2.20 2.73
CA LEU A 18 6.48 -3.62 2.84
C LEU A 18 5.78 -4.22 4.07
N ASP A 19 5.84 -3.55 5.22
CA ASP A 19 5.16 -3.95 6.44
C ASP A 19 3.64 -4.07 6.21
N ALA A 20 3.01 -3.04 5.64
CA ALA A 20 1.57 -3.03 5.38
C ALA A 20 1.14 -4.15 4.41
N VAL A 21 1.95 -4.43 3.40
CA VAL A 21 1.73 -5.53 2.45
C VAL A 21 1.87 -6.89 3.13
N GLN A 22 2.90 -7.08 3.94
CA GLN A 22 3.12 -8.33 4.67
C GLN A 22 1.98 -8.64 5.65
N ASP A 23 1.60 -7.64 6.45
CA ASP A 23 0.44 -7.67 7.35
C ASP A 23 -0.85 -8.07 6.62
N THR A 24 -1.01 -7.59 5.39
CA THR A 24 -2.19 -7.87 4.56
C THR A 24 -2.22 -9.34 4.14
N PHE A 25 -1.08 -9.88 3.72
CA PHE A 25 -0.98 -11.30 3.39
C PHE A 25 -1.17 -12.19 4.62
N GLU A 26 -0.64 -11.81 5.79
CA GLU A 26 -0.90 -12.51 7.05
C GLU A 26 -2.40 -12.53 7.38
N THR A 27 -3.06 -11.38 7.25
CA THR A 27 -4.51 -11.25 7.46
C THR A 27 -5.28 -12.14 6.47
N ALA A 28 -4.87 -12.16 5.20
CA ALA A 28 -5.49 -12.99 4.17
C ALA A 28 -5.38 -14.47 4.50
N LEU A 29 -4.16 -14.95 4.81
CA LEU A 29 -3.91 -16.34 5.15
C LEU A 29 -4.71 -16.79 6.38
N THR A 30 -4.82 -15.93 7.38
CA THR A 30 -5.59 -16.23 8.60
C THR A 30 -7.09 -16.22 8.31
N HIS A 31 -7.60 -15.21 7.62
CA HIS A 31 -9.04 -15.04 7.37
C HIS A 31 -9.58 -16.08 6.37
N TRP A 32 -8.86 -16.32 5.27
CA TRP A 32 -9.30 -17.25 4.23
C TRP A 32 -9.31 -18.69 4.69
N ARG A 33 -8.50 -19.05 5.70
CA ARG A 33 -8.55 -20.38 6.32
C ARG A 33 -9.92 -20.72 6.89
N TYR A 34 -10.65 -19.74 7.43
CA TYR A 34 -11.95 -19.97 8.07
C TYR A 34 -13.13 -19.56 7.18
N HIS A 35 -12.98 -18.52 6.37
CA HIS A 35 -14.08 -17.93 5.60
C HIS A 35 -13.97 -18.11 4.09
N GLY A 36 -12.85 -18.68 3.61
CA GLY A 36 -12.52 -18.70 2.19
C GLY A 36 -12.07 -17.33 1.66
N PRO A 37 -11.51 -17.29 0.44
CA PRO A 37 -11.19 -16.04 -0.24
C PRO A 37 -12.46 -15.31 -0.71
N PRO A 38 -12.46 -13.96 -0.74
CA PRO A 38 -13.57 -13.19 -1.29
C PRO A 38 -13.66 -13.35 -2.82
N GLU A 39 -14.76 -12.90 -3.45
CA GLU A 39 -14.97 -13.01 -4.91
C GLU A 39 -13.85 -12.34 -5.74
N HIS A 40 -13.25 -11.28 -5.21
CA HIS A 40 -12.15 -10.56 -5.85
C HIS A 40 -10.93 -10.44 -4.92
N PRO A 41 -10.10 -11.50 -4.77
CA PRO A 41 -8.99 -11.53 -3.81
C PRO A 41 -7.94 -10.45 -4.06
N ARG A 42 -7.60 -10.19 -5.33
CA ARG A 42 -6.62 -9.17 -5.72
C ARG A 42 -7.05 -7.77 -5.28
N ALA A 43 -8.28 -7.38 -5.59
CA ALA A 43 -8.82 -6.08 -5.22
C ALA A 43 -8.95 -5.93 -3.70
N TRP A 44 -9.31 -7.02 -3.01
CA TRP A 44 -9.35 -7.05 -1.55
C TRP A 44 -7.96 -6.82 -0.94
N LEU A 45 -6.91 -7.51 -1.44
CA LEU A 45 -5.54 -7.35 -0.97
C LEU A 45 -5.05 -5.91 -1.16
N SER A 46 -5.21 -5.33 -2.35
CA SER A 46 -4.79 -3.95 -2.61
C SER A 46 -5.48 -2.96 -1.66
N ARG A 47 -6.79 -3.10 -1.46
CA ARG A 47 -7.56 -2.25 -0.56
C ARG A 47 -7.11 -2.36 0.89
N VAL A 48 -6.88 -3.57 1.38
CA VAL A 48 -6.43 -3.81 2.77
C VAL A 48 -5.02 -3.28 2.99
N ALA A 49 -4.10 -3.52 2.05
CA ALA A 49 -2.72 -3.02 2.11
C ALA A 49 -2.70 -1.48 2.12
N ARG A 50 -3.48 -0.83 1.24
CA ARG A 50 -3.61 0.64 1.21
C ARG A 50 -4.15 1.18 2.53
N ASN A 51 -5.20 0.58 3.09
CA ASN A 51 -5.78 1.03 4.35
C ASN A 51 -4.79 0.89 5.51
N LYS A 52 -4.06 -0.24 5.58
CA LYS A 52 -3.01 -0.46 6.58
C LYS A 52 -1.87 0.54 6.44
N LEU A 53 -1.41 0.82 5.22
CA LEU A 53 -0.38 1.82 4.95
C LEU A 53 -0.82 3.23 5.41
N ILE A 54 -2.02 3.67 5.03
CA ILE A 54 -2.55 4.98 5.44
C ILE A 54 -2.61 5.07 6.98
N ASN A 55 -3.06 4.00 7.64
CA ASN A 55 -3.12 3.95 9.10
C ASN A 55 -1.71 4.03 9.73
N ALA A 56 -0.73 3.34 9.15
CA ALA A 56 0.66 3.36 9.60
C ALA A 56 1.30 4.75 9.41
N LEU A 57 1.16 5.37 8.23
CA LEU A 57 1.68 6.71 7.96
C LEU A 57 1.06 7.78 8.87
N LYS A 58 -0.26 7.70 9.10
CA LYS A 58 -0.95 8.58 10.07
C LYS A 58 -0.42 8.37 11.48
N ARG A 59 -0.10 7.13 11.86
CA ARG A 59 0.45 6.82 13.18
C ARG A 59 1.86 7.40 13.34
N THR A 60 2.73 7.24 12.34
CA THR A 60 4.08 7.83 12.32
C THR A 60 4.02 9.35 12.39
N SER A 61 3.15 9.99 11.60
CA SER A 61 2.94 11.45 11.61
C SER A 61 2.45 11.95 12.97
N ARG A 62 1.56 11.21 13.65
CA ARG A 62 1.09 11.56 15.00
C ARG A 62 2.18 11.42 16.07
N TYR A 63 3.18 10.57 15.86
CA TYR A 63 4.32 10.46 16.77
C TYR A 63 5.45 11.45 16.43
N SER A 64 5.54 11.92 15.18
CA SER A 64 6.49 12.98 14.78
C SER A 64 5.93 14.40 15.00
N HIS A 65 4.61 14.58 15.04
CA HIS A 65 3.97 15.87 15.33
C HIS A 65 3.55 16.04 16.78
N VAL A 66 4.52 16.52 17.54
CA VAL A 66 4.31 17.66 18.44
C VAL A 66 4.35 19.00 17.67
N ASP A 67 4.69 19.05 16.38
CA ASP A 67 4.70 20.33 15.63
C ASP A 67 4.50 20.17 14.11
N GLU A 68 3.37 20.69 13.60
CA GLU A 68 3.12 21.21 12.24
C GLU A 68 3.12 20.30 11.00
N MET A 69 1.92 19.91 10.52
CA MET A 69 1.51 19.75 9.10
C MET A 69 0.48 18.62 8.92
N GLU A 70 -0.75 19.02 8.64
CA GLU A 70 -1.73 18.16 7.97
C GLU A 70 -1.09 17.54 6.73
N ILE A 71 -0.87 16.22 6.76
CA ILE A 71 -0.67 15.47 5.52
C ILE A 71 -1.92 15.73 4.69
N GLN A 72 -1.82 16.55 3.64
CA GLN A 72 -2.85 16.79 2.66
C GLN A 72 -3.13 15.51 1.86
N LEU A 73 -3.73 14.51 2.50
CA LEU A 73 -4.36 13.35 1.88
C LEU A 73 -5.73 13.71 1.30
N GLN A 74 -6.07 15.01 1.19
CA GLN A 74 -7.33 15.52 0.65
C GLN A 74 -7.52 15.24 -0.86
N GLY A 75 -6.51 14.72 -1.56
CA GLY A 75 -6.61 14.36 -2.98
C GLY A 75 -6.93 12.88 -3.26
N VAL A 76 -6.73 11.96 -2.30
CA VAL A 76 -6.94 10.52 -2.57
C VAL A 76 -8.24 10.06 -1.93
N SER A 77 -9.33 10.50 -2.55
CA SER A 77 -10.69 10.11 -2.19
C SER A 77 -10.76 8.60 -1.99
N ALA A 78 -11.38 8.16 -0.90
CA ALA A 78 -11.56 6.74 -0.54
C ALA A 78 -12.46 5.96 -1.52
N THR A 79 -12.76 6.56 -2.67
CA THR A 79 -13.72 6.14 -3.69
C THR A 79 -13.07 5.90 -5.05
N ASP A 80 -11.81 6.32 -5.26
CA ASP A 80 -11.16 5.98 -6.52
C ASP A 80 -10.82 4.49 -6.54
N PRO A 81 -11.23 3.74 -7.59
CA PRO A 81 -10.69 2.42 -7.82
C PRO A 81 -9.17 2.57 -7.86
N ASP A 82 -8.43 1.57 -7.32
CA ASP A 82 -7.00 1.43 -7.59
C ASP A 82 -6.74 1.88 -9.03
N PRO A 83 -5.78 2.77 -9.31
CA PRO A 83 -5.48 3.10 -10.70
C PRO A 83 -5.30 1.77 -11.39
N VAL A 84 -6.17 1.48 -12.37
CA VAL A 84 -6.09 0.24 -13.15
C VAL A 84 -4.83 0.41 -13.98
N LEU A 85 -3.70 0.07 -13.37
CA LEU A 85 -2.41 0.07 -14.03
C LEU A 85 -2.55 -0.97 -15.13
N THR A 86 -2.29 -0.53 -16.35
CA THR A 86 -2.09 -1.46 -17.45
C THR A 86 -0.92 -2.39 -17.10
N ASP A 87 -0.92 -3.61 -17.65
CA ASP A 87 0.12 -4.60 -17.37
C ASP A 87 1.53 -4.04 -17.62
N GLU A 88 1.65 -3.17 -18.63
CA GLU A 88 2.86 -2.42 -18.98
C GLU A 88 3.31 -1.46 -17.87
N GLU A 89 2.40 -0.63 -17.32
CA GLU A 89 2.71 0.28 -16.21
C GLU A 89 3.01 -0.45 -14.90
N SER A 90 2.38 -1.60 -14.67
CA SER A 90 2.68 -2.45 -13.52
C SER A 90 4.09 -3.04 -13.64
N THR A 91 4.49 -3.46 -14.84
CA THR A 91 5.80 -4.02 -15.12
C THR A 91 6.91 -2.98 -14.93
N ASP A 92 6.74 -1.77 -15.47
CA ASP A 92 7.74 -0.69 -15.32
C ASP A 92 7.97 -0.34 -13.83
N GLY A 93 6.90 -0.23 -13.05
CA GLY A 93 7.01 0.01 -11.60
C GLY A 93 7.76 -1.11 -10.87
N GLN A 94 7.60 -2.37 -11.29
CA GLN A 94 8.33 -3.50 -10.70
C GLN A 94 9.83 -3.46 -11.04
N ILE A 95 10.18 -3.06 -12.28
CA ILE A 95 11.58 -2.89 -12.68
C ILE A 95 12.24 -1.73 -11.92
N GLN A 96 11.56 -0.59 -11.79
CA GLN A 96 12.07 0.54 -11.01
C GLN A 96 12.32 0.15 -9.54
N LEU A 97 11.39 -0.60 -8.94
CA LEU A 97 11.55 -1.10 -7.56
C LEU A 97 12.76 -2.05 -7.46
N LEU A 98 12.91 -2.98 -8.41
CA LEU A 98 14.03 -3.93 -8.43
C LEU A 98 15.37 -3.20 -8.53
N VAL A 99 15.48 -2.19 -9.39
CA VAL A 99 16.69 -1.38 -9.54
C VAL A 99 16.99 -0.61 -8.26
N ALA A 100 15.98 -0.03 -7.60
CA ALA A 100 16.15 0.72 -6.36
C ALA A 100 16.63 -0.16 -5.18
N CYS A 101 16.19 -1.41 -5.10
CA CYS A 101 16.61 -2.34 -4.04
C CYS A 101 18.01 -2.94 -4.25
N CYS A 102 18.57 -2.87 -5.46
CA CYS A 102 19.84 -3.51 -5.82
C CYS A 102 21.05 -2.56 -5.79
N HIS A 103 20.88 -1.32 -5.31
CA HIS A 103 21.97 -0.37 -5.11
C HIS A 103 22.47 -0.37 -3.67
#